data_AF-K2ARU3-F1
#
_entry.id   AF-K2ARU3-F1
#
_cell.length_a   1.000
_cell.length_b   1.000
_cell.length_c   1.000
_cell.angle_alpha   90.00
_cell.angle_beta   90.00
_cell.angle_gamma   90.00
#
_symmetry.space_group_name_H-M   'P 1'
#
loop_
_entity.id
_entity.type
_entity.pdbx_description
1 polymer ?
#
loop_
_entity_poly.entity_id
_entity_poly.type
_entity_poly.pdbx_seq_one_letter_code
_entity_poly.pdbx_strand_id
1 'polypeptide(L)'
;MGFGLGLRVDHYDTILKERPAIDWFEIITENYLVPGGKPLYYLDKIRKHYPMVMHGVSLSIGSSDPLDLNYLSDVKKLAERVQPQWISDHLCFTGINHKNLHDLLPLPYTEEMIKHVVNRIQQAQDFLGRQILIENVSSYISYRQSEMTEWEFLS
;
A
#
# COMPACT_ATOMS: atom_id res chain seq x y z
N MET A 1 -6.62 -7.25 15.39
CA MET A 1 -5.39 -6.66 15.97
C MET A 1 -5.80 -5.34 16.61
N GLY A 2 -5.27 -4.99 17.78
CA GLY A 2 -5.71 -3.81 18.53
C GLY A 2 -5.24 -2.50 17.89
N PHE A 3 -4.65 -1.62 18.70
CA PHE A 3 -4.19 -0.30 18.26
C PHE A 3 -2.86 -0.37 17.49
N GLY A 4 -2.85 0.18 16.27
CA GLY A 4 -1.67 0.27 15.41
C GLY A 4 -1.09 1.67 15.38
N LEU A 5 0.23 1.75 15.13
CA LEU A 5 0.92 3.02 14.92
C LEU A 5 1.79 2.98 13.67
N GLY A 6 1.86 4.08 12.92
CA GLY A 6 2.79 4.24 11.82
C GLY A 6 4.24 4.29 12.31
N LEU A 7 5.09 3.44 11.75
CA LEU A 7 6.51 3.37 12.10
C LEU A 7 7.28 4.53 11.45
N ARG A 8 7.79 5.46 12.28
CA ARG A 8 8.54 6.64 11.85
C ARG A 8 10.00 6.57 12.33
N VAL A 9 10.92 7.02 11.48
CA VAL A 9 12.38 6.96 11.71
C VAL A 9 12.78 7.63 13.02
N ASP A 10 12.15 8.76 13.36
CA ASP A 10 12.44 9.54 14.57
C ASP A 10 12.15 8.78 15.87
N HIS A 11 11.42 7.66 15.80
CA HIS A 11 11.00 6.87 16.95
C HIS A 11 11.70 5.52 17.05
N TYR A 12 12.59 5.15 16.12
CA TYR A 12 13.20 3.83 16.09
C TYR A 12 13.97 3.47 17.37
N ASP A 13 14.86 4.37 17.81
CA ASP A 13 15.67 4.12 18.99
C ASP A 13 14.81 4.05 20.26
N THR A 14 13.79 4.92 20.38
CA THR A 14 12.81 4.89 21.47
C THR A 14 12.03 3.58 21.48
N ILE A 15 11.51 3.13 20.34
CA ILE A 15 10.77 1.87 20.22
C ILE A 15 11.64 0.69 20.63
N LEU A 16 12.90 0.63 20.18
CA LEU A 16 13.81 -0.45 20.51
C LEU A 16 14.24 -0.44 21.98
N LYS A 17 14.42 0.74 22.58
CA LYS A 17 14.85 0.91 23.96
C LYS A 17 13.72 0.67 24.95
N GLU A 18 12.57 1.29 24.72
CA GLU A 18 11.47 1.35 25.68
C GLU A 18 10.44 0.26 25.46
N ARG A 19 10.35 -0.28 24.24
CA ARG A 19 9.38 -1.31 23.85
C ARG A 19 7.95 -0.96 24.31
N PRO A 20 7.39 0.16 23.83
CA PRO A 20 6.05 0.60 24.24
C PRO A 20 4.99 -0.47 23.94
N ALA A 21 3.91 -0.46 24.72
CA ALA A 21 2.78 -1.36 24.56
C ALA A 21 1.92 -0.93 23.35
N ILE A 22 2.39 -1.27 22.15
CA ILE A 22 1.71 -1.08 20.86
C ILE A 22 1.43 -2.46 20.27
N ASP A 23 0.21 -2.67 19.76
CA ASP A 23 -0.20 -4.01 19.29
C ASP A 23 0.45 -4.37 17.95
N TRP A 24 0.67 -3.39 17.07
CA TRP A 24 1.31 -3.59 15.76
C TRP A 24 1.81 -2.27 15.14
N PHE A 25 2.73 -2.38 14.20
CA PHE A 25 3.23 -1.23 13.43
C PHE A 25 2.85 -1.29 11.96
N GLU A 26 2.52 -0.15 11.38
CA GLU A 26 2.40 0.04 9.93
C GLU A 26 3.70 0.57 9.34
N ILE A 27 4.15 -0.02 8.23
CA ILE A 27 5.23 0.54 7.43
C ILE A 27 4.73 1.04 6.08
N ILE A 28 5.25 2.18 5.64
CA ILE A 28 5.12 2.61 4.24
C ILE A 28 6.08 1.78 3.41
N THR A 29 5.55 0.90 2.57
CA THR A 29 6.28 -0.11 1.79
C THR A 29 7.48 0.48 1.07
N GLU A 30 7.28 1.59 0.37
CA GLU A 30 8.25 2.27 -0.49
C GLU A 30 9.50 2.73 0.27
N ASN A 31 9.36 3.07 1.56
CA ASN A 31 10.49 3.49 2.39
C ASN A 31 11.49 2.34 2.66
N TYR A 32 11.10 1.10 2.35
CA TYR A 32 11.89 -0.10 2.59
C TYR A 32 12.19 -0.91 1.33
N LEU A 33 11.78 -0.43 0.14
CA LEU A 33 12.19 -0.99 -1.16
C LEU A 33 13.59 -0.51 -1.56
N VAL A 34 14.53 -0.61 -0.63
CA VAL A 34 15.93 -0.21 -0.78
C VAL A 34 16.85 -1.44 -0.67
N PRO A 35 18.02 -1.45 -1.32
CA PRO A 35 18.92 -2.61 -1.28
C PRO A 35 19.50 -2.92 0.11
N GLY A 36 19.42 -1.98 1.06
CA GLY A 36 19.99 -2.15 2.40
C GLY A 36 19.96 -0.86 3.22
N GLY A 37 20.78 -0.84 4.28
CA GLY A 37 21.03 0.35 5.09
C GLY A 37 20.21 0.45 6.36
N LYS A 38 20.24 1.64 6.98
CA LYS A 38 19.61 1.90 8.28
C LYS A 38 18.12 1.53 8.32
N PRO A 39 17.27 1.87 7.32
CA PRO A 39 15.85 1.53 7.37
C PRO A 39 15.61 0.04 7.56
N LEU A 40 16.27 -0.79 6.75
CA LEU A 40 16.15 -2.25 6.80
C LEU A 40 16.79 -2.88 8.06
N TYR A 41 17.83 -2.25 8.61
CA TYR A 41 18.41 -2.65 9.89
C TYR A 41 17.42 -2.47 11.04
N TYR A 42 16.78 -1.31 11.13
CA TYR A 42 15.81 -1.03 12.19
C TYR A 42 14.52 -1.83 12.00
N LEU A 43 14.05 -1.98 10.76
CA LEU A 43 12.90 -2.83 10.43
C LEU A 43 13.08 -4.24 10.99
N ASP A 44 14.21 -4.88 10.71
CA ASP A 44 14.50 -6.24 11.18
C ASP A 44 14.57 -6.36 12.70
N LYS A 45 15.00 -5.29 13.39
CA LYS A 45 15.09 -5.27 14.85
C LYS A 45 13.71 -5.10 15.47
N ILE A 46 12.92 -4.17 14.98
CA ILE A 46 11.59 -3.86 15.53
C ILE A 46 10.61 -5.01 15.25
N ARG A 47 10.66 -5.60 14.05
CA ARG A 47 9.80 -6.73 13.65
C ARG A 47 9.91 -7.96 14.53
N LYS A 48 11.07 -8.17 15.17
CA LYS A 48 11.26 -9.28 16.12
C LYS A 48 10.41 -9.12 17.39
N HIS A 49 9.91 -7.91 17.65
CA HIS A 49 9.17 -7.57 18.86
C HIS A 49 7.71 -7.25 18.58
N TYR A 50 7.37 -6.83 17.36
CA TYR A 50 6.04 -6.36 17.01
C TYR A 50 5.54 -6.99 15.70
N PRO A 51 4.26 -7.39 15.65
CA PRO A 51 3.57 -7.63 14.38
C PRO A 51 3.61 -6.37 13.51
N MET A 52 3.63 -6.58 12.20
CA MET A 52 3.69 -5.49 11.23
C MET A 52 2.65 -5.66 10.13
N VAL A 53 2.28 -4.54 9.52
CA VAL A 53 1.49 -4.48 8.30
C VAL A 53 2.22 -3.60 7.30
N MET A 54 1.96 -3.84 6.02
CA MET A 54 2.54 -3.05 4.93
C MET A 54 1.46 -2.23 4.26
N HIS A 55 1.72 -0.95 4.09
CA HIS A 55 0.85 -0.03 3.36
C HIS A 55 1.65 0.62 2.23
N GLY A 56 1.28 0.34 0.98
CA GLY A 56 1.88 0.89 -0.22
C GLY A 56 1.23 2.21 -0.65
N VAL A 57 1.99 3.02 -1.38
CA VAL A 57 1.51 4.29 -1.95
C VAL A 57 1.83 4.42 -3.45
N SER A 58 2.25 3.33 -4.09
CA SER A 58 2.76 3.34 -5.47
C SER A 58 2.17 2.28 -6.40
N LEU A 59 1.29 1.38 -5.93
CA LEU A 59 0.70 0.35 -6.80
C LEU A 59 -0.09 0.95 -7.97
N SER A 60 -0.73 2.11 -7.77
CA SER A 60 -1.45 2.86 -8.83
C SER A 60 -2.46 1.98 -9.56
N ILE A 61 -3.35 1.34 -8.79
CA ILE A 61 -4.23 0.28 -9.31
C ILE A 61 -5.18 0.76 -10.42
N GLY A 62 -5.56 2.03 -10.40
CA GLY A 62 -6.42 2.64 -11.42
C GLY A 62 -5.68 3.17 -12.65
N SER A 63 -4.35 3.07 -12.72
CA SER A 63 -3.59 3.54 -13.90
C SER A 63 -3.89 2.72 -15.16
N SER A 64 -3.79 3.37 -16.32
CA SER A 64 -3.84 2.72 -17.63
C SER A 64 -2.55 1.98 -17.97
N ASP A 65 -1.42 2.37 -17.38
CA ASP A 65 -0.13 1.71 -17.60
C ASP A 65 -0.19 0.27 -17.02
N PRO A 66 0.50 -0.71 -17.63
CA PRO A 66 0.60 -2.06 -17.04
C PRO A 66 1.12 -2.01 -15.60
N LEU A 67 0.73 -3.00 -14.77
CA LEU A 67 1.29 -3.12 -13.43
C LEU A 67 2.82 -3.27 -13.51
N ASP A 68 3.53 -2.52 -12.67
CA ASP A 68 4.99 -2.61 -12.60
C ASP A 68 5.39 -3.91 -11.89
N LEU A 69 5.79 -4.90 -12.69
CA LEU A 69 6.22 -6.22 -12.20
C LEU A 69 7.53 -6.16 -11.39
N ASN A 70 8.38 -5.14 -11.61
CA ASN A 70 9.59 -4.96 -10.81
C ASN A 70 9.20 -4.47 -9.41
N TYR A 71 8.30 -3.48 -9.34
CA TYR A 71 7.73 -3.02 -8.07
C TYR A 71 7.06 -4.17 -7.32
N LEU A 72 6.17 -4.95 -7.96
CA LEU A 72 5.51 -6.09 -7.32
C LEU A 72 6.52 -7.16 -6.85
N SER A 73 7.60 -7.40 -7.60
CA SER A 73 8.70 -8.29 -7.20
C SER A 73 9.39 -7.80 -5.93
N ASP A 74 9.67 -6.51 -5.83
CA ASP A 74 10.31 -5.93 -4.66
C ASP A 74 9.38 -5.89 -3.44
N VAL A 75 8.09 -5.59 -3.64
CA VAL A 75 7.05 -5.72 -2.60
C VAL A 75 6.97 -7.16 -2.10
N LYS A 76 7.00 -8.15 -3.00
CA LYS A 76 6.97 -9.57 -2.63
C LYS A 76 8.17 -9.97 -1.76
N LYS A 77 9.39 -9.59 -2.17
CA LYS A 77 10.61 -9.82 -1.37
C LYS A 77 10.53 -9.14 0.00
N LEU A 78 10.03 -7.92 0.06
CA LEU A 78 9.85 -7.22 1.33
C LEU A 78 8.79 -7.90 2.19
N ALA A 79 7.69 -8.36 1.61
CA ALA A 79 6.64 -9.11 2.31
C ALA A 79 7.17 -10.45 2.86
N GLU A 80 8.06 -11.15 2.14
CA GLU A 80 8.75 -12.34 2.64
C GLU A 80 9.64 -12.02 3.85
N ARG A 81 10.30 -10.85 3.85
CA ARG A 81 11.12 -10.40 4.97
C ARG A 81 10.29 -9.96 6.18
N VAL A 82 9.23 -9.21 5.94
CA VAL A 82 8.38 -8.58 6.97
C VAL A 82 7.35 -9.56 7.54
N GLN A 83 6.90 -10.53 6.74
CA GLN A 83 5.78 -11.41 7.08
C GLN A 83 4.58 -10.61 7.60
N PRO A 84 4.09 -9.60 6.85
CA PRO A 84 3.09 -8.68 7.36
C PRO A 84 1.73 -9.37 7.45
N GLN A 85 0.92 -8.94 8.41
CA GLN A 85 -0.43 -9.48 8.63
C GLN A 85 -1.35 -9.18 7.44
N TRP A 86 -1.20 -8.01 6.83
CA TRP A 86 -1.80 -7.67 5.54
C TRP A 86 -0.90 -6.71 4.75
N ILE A 87 -1.20 -6.61 3.46
CA ILE A 87 -0.66 -5.60 2.56
C ILE A 87 -1.84 -4.79 2.07
N SER A 88 -1.77 -3.46 2.15
CA SER A 88 -2.77 -2.54 1.61
C SER A 88 -2.16 -1.54 0.65
N ASP A 89 -2.96 -0.99 -0.26
CA ASP A 89 -2.64 0.19 -1.08
C ASP A 89 -3.95 0.94 -1.41
N HIS A 90 -3.84 2.06 -2.11
CA HIS A 90 -4.96 2.96 -2.39
C HIS A 90 -5.69 2.64 -3.70
N LEU A 91 -7.01 2.86 -3.68
CA LEU A 91 -7.86 2.88 -4.86
C LEU A 91 -7.72 4.18 -5.65
N CYS A 92 -6.59 4.35 -6.32
CA CYS A 92 -6.32 5.56 -7.11
C CYS A 92 -5.38 5.27 -8.27
N PHE A 93 -5.11 6.30 -9.06
CA PHE A 93 -3.90 6.36 -9.88
C PHE A 93 -2.98 7.44 -9.31
N THR A 94 -1.70 7.11 -9.18
CA THR A 94 -0.66 8.03 -8.68
C THR A 94 0.07 8.73 -9.81
N GLY A 95 -0.28 8.51 -11.08
CA GLY A 95 0.47 9.06 -12.22
C GLY A 95 0.02 8.59 -13.61
N ILE A 96 0.47 9.31 -14.64
CA ILE A 96 0.33 8.98 -16.08
C ILE A 96 1.73 8.98 -16.72
N ASN A 97 2.03 8.04 -17.62
CA ASN A 97 3.33 7.92 -18.32
C ASN A 97 4.53 7.77 -17.37
N HIS A 98 4.45 6.85 -16.41
CA HIS A 98 5.52 6.56 -15.43
C HIS A 98 5.97 7.73 -14.53
N LYS A 99 5.24 8.84 -14.47
CA LYS A 99 5.49 9.94 -13.52
C LYS A 99 4.55 9.84 -12.35
N ASN A 100 5.06 9.45 -11.18
CA ASN A 100 4.33 9.51 -9.92
C ASN A 100 4.11 11.00 -9.57
N LEU A 101 2.85 11.43 -9.56
CA LEU A 101 2.39 12.76 -9.22
C LEU A 101 2.32 12.99 -7.70
N HIS A 102 2.65 11.98 -6.88
CA HIS A 102 2.52 11.99 -5.42
C HIS A 102 1.13 12.42 -4.93
N ASP A 103 0.13 12.34 -5.81
CA ASP A 103 -1.25 12.71 -5.57
C ASP A 103 -2.14 11.51 -5.83
N LEU A 104 -3.16 11.35 -5.00
CA LEU A 104 -4.08 10.21 -5.04
C LEU A 104 -5.30 10.63 -5.85
N LEU A 105 -5.17 10.57 -7.17
CA LEU A 105 -6.22 11.05 -8.04
C LEU A 105 -7.41 10.07 -8.03
N PRO A 106 -8.64 10.56 -7.78
CA PRO A 106 -9.81 9.69 -7.70
C PRO A 106 -10.09 9.05 -9.06
N LEU A 107 -10.84 7.95 -9.05
CA LEU A 107 -11.22 7.24 -10.26
C LEU A 107 -12.58 7.72 -10.77
N PRO A 108 -12.82 7.73 -12.10
CA PRO A 108 -14.17 7.85 -12.61
C PRO A 108 -14.99 6.62 -12.17
N TYR A 109 -16.13 6.86 -11.52
CA TYR A 109 -16.97 5.79 -10.98
C TYR A 109 -17.87 5.21 -12.09
N THR A 110 -17.29 4.38 -12.94
CA THR A 110 -17.96 3.71 -14.06
C THR A 110 -17.80 2.20 -13.98
N GLU A 111 -18.70 1.47 -14.63
CA GLU A 111 -18.61 0.00 -14.75
C GLU A 111 -17.32 -0.47 -15.44
N GLU A 112 -16.82 0.31 -16.39
CA GLU A 112 -15.52 0.04 -17.04
C GLU A 112 -14.37 0.12 -16.04
N MET A 113 -14.38 1.14 -15.18
CA MET A 113 -13.34 1.33 -14.17
C MET A 113 -13.40 0.23 -13.10
N ILE A 114 -14.59 -0.23 -12.70
CA ILE A 114 -14.74 -1.40 -11.81
C ILE A 114 -14.03 -2.61 -12.43
N LYS A 115 -14.37 -2.95 -13.68
CA LYS A 115 -13.77 -4.10 -14.38
C LYS A 115 -12.25 -3.97 -14.49
N HIS A 116 -11.76 -2.77 -14.79
CA HIS A 116 -10.32 -2.48 -14.87
C HIS A 116 -9.61 -2.71 -13.54
N VAL A 117 -10.11 -2.12 -12.46
CA VAL A 117 -9.51 -2.23 -11.13
C VAL A 117 -9.59 -3.67 -10.62
N VAL A 118 -10.74 -4.34 -10.74
CA VAL A 118 -10.91 -5.74 -10.28
C VAL A 118 -9.91 -6.67 -10.96
N ASN A 119 -9.73 -6.54 -12.28
CA ASN A 119 -8.75 -7.35 -13.02
C ASN A 119 -7.32 -7.11 -12.51
N ARG A 120 -6.97 -5.87 -12.20
CA ARG A 120 -5.62 -5.53 -11.71
C ARG A 120 -5.39 -5.96 -10.27
N ILE A 121 -6.41 -5.85 -9.40
CA ILE A 121 -6.35 -6.40 -8.04
C ILE A 121 -6.09 -7.90 -8.14
N GLN A 122 -6.81 -8.61 -9.01
CA GLN A 122 -6.59 -10.05 -9.20
C GLN A 122 -5.15 -10.34 -9.64
N GLN A 123 -4.63 -9.65 -10.64
CA GLN A 123 -3.24 -9.82 -11.11
C GLN A 123 -2.22 -9.55 -10.00
N ALA A 124 -2.39 -8.49 -9.22
CA ALA A 124 -1.49 -8.15 -8.12
C ALA A 124 -1.54 -9.23 -7.02
N GLN A 125 -2.73 -9.70 -6.64
CA GLN A 125 -2.90 -10.78 -5.66
C GLN A 125 -2.31 -12.10 -6.14
N ASP A 126 -2.53 -12.46 -7.41
CA ASP A 126 -1.95 -13.67 -8.02
C ASP A 126 -0.42 -13.61 -8.01
N PHE A 127 0.15 -12.45 -8.33
CA PHE A 127 1.60 -12.24 -8.31
C PHE A 127 2.17 -12.32 -6.88
N LEU A 128 1.55 -11.60 -5.94
CA LEU A 128 1.97 -11.54 -4.54
C LEU A 128 1.69 -12.86 -3.80
N GLY A 129 0.77 -13.69 -4.30
CA GLY A 129 0.36 -14.95 -3.71
C GLY A 129 -0.48 -14.78 -2.44
N ARG A 130 -1.16 -13.63 -2.29
CA ARG A 130 -1.99 -13.32 -1.11
C ARG A 130 -3.04 -12.28 -1.43
N GLN A 131 -4.09 -12.26 -0.63
CA GLN A 131 -5.07 -11.18 -0.64
C GLN A 131 -4.43 -9.87 -0.17
N ILE A 132 -4.76 -8.77 -0.87
CA ILE A 132 -4.41 -7.40 -0.48
C ILE A 132 -5.67 -6.66 -0.04
N LEU A 133 -5.49 -5.59 0.73
CA LEU A 133 -6.55 -4.66 1.09
C LEU A 133 -6.45 -3.42 0.20
N ILE A 134 -7.60 -2.85 -0.16
CA ILE A 134 -7.66 -1.63 -0.95
C ILE A 134 -8.34 -0.56 -0.12
N GLU A 135 -7.65 0.55 0.10
CA GLU A 135 -8.13 1.69 0.85
C GLU A 135 -8.78 2.70 -0.10
N ASN A 136 -9.98 3.18 0.25
CA ASN A 136 -10.63 4.26 -0.47
C ASN A 136 -9.91 5.59 -0.21
N VAL A 137 -9.76 6.42 -1.23
CA VAL A 137 -9.13 7.74 -1.10
C VAL A 137 -10.17 8.81 -0.87
N SER A 138 -9.81 9.84 -0.09
CA SER A 138 -10.66 11.03 0.00
C SER A 138 -10.70 11.75 -1.35
N SER A 139 -11.88 11.82 -1.95
CA SER A 139 -12.05 12.47 -3.25
C SER A 139 -12.33 13.96 -3.10
N TYR A 140 -11.46 14.79 -3.68
CA TYR A 140 -11.64 16.26 -3.74
C TYR A 140 -12.26 16.75 -5.06
N ILE A 141 -12.39 15.86 -6.05
CA ILE A 141 -12.93 16.15 -7.39
C ILE A 141 -13.80 14.99 -7.89
N SER A 142 -14.90 15.30 -8.56
CA SER A 142 -15.75 14.30 -9.21
C SER A 142 -15.61 14.38 -10.74
N TYR A 143 -15.67 13.22 -11.40
CA TYR A 143 -15.66 13.14 -12.85
C TYR A 143 -17.09 13.30 -13.40
N ARG A 144 -17.25 14.07 -14.49
CA ARG A 144 -18.56 14.19 -15.18
C ARG A 144 -19.04 12.86 -15.75
N GLN A 145 -18.10 11.95 -15.98
CA GLN A 145 -18.32 10.62 -16.51
C GLN A 145 -18.73 9.61 -15.44
N SER A 146 -18.73 9.97 -14.14
CA SER A 146 -19.19 9.04 -13.09
C SER A 146 -20.66 8.69 -13.29
N GLU A 147 -20.94 7.39 -13.31
CA GLU A 147 -22.26 6.80 -13.52
C GLU A 147 -22.94 6.41 -12.20
N MET A 148 -22.15 6.35 -11.12
CA MET A 148 -22.59 5.96 -9.78
C MET A 148 -21.90 6.78 -8.69
N THR A 149 -22.43 6.66 -7.47
CA THR A 149 -21.85 7.25 -6.26
C THR A 149 -20.64 6.46 -5.77
N GLU A 150 -19.84 7.06 -4.88
CA GLU A 150 -18.66 6.38 -4.31
C GLU A 150 -19.03 5.11 -3.54
N TRP A 151 -20.10 5.13 -2.73
CA TRP A 151 -20.50 3.95 -1.97
C TRP A 151 -21.05 2.83 -2.86
N GLU A 152 -21.70 3.16 -3.97
CA GLU A 152 -22.10 2.16 -4.98
C GLU A 152 -20.89 1.55 -5.69
N PHE A 153 -19.86 2.35 -5.97
CA PHE A 153 -18.62 1.88 -6.59
C PHE A 153 -17.80 0.96 -5.68
N LEU A 154 -17.88 1.16 -4.36
CA LEU A 154 -17.10 0.43 -3.35
C LEU A 154 -17.81 -0.80 -2.76
N SER A 155 -19.10 -0.99 -3.00
CA SER A 155 -19.92 -2.08 -2.41
C SER A 155 -19.81 -3.39 -3.18
#